data_AF-A0A973U443-F1
#
_entry.id   AF-A0A973U443-F1
#
_cell.length_a   1.000
_cell.length_b   1.000
_cell.length_c   1.000
_cell.angle_alpha   90.00
_cell.angle_beta   90.00
_cell.angle_gamma   90.00
#
_symmetry.space_group_name_H-M   'P 1'
#
loop_
_entity.id
_entity.type
_entity.pdbx_description
1 polymer ?
#
loop_
_entity_poly.entity_id
_entity_poly.type
_entity_poly.pdbx_seq_one_letter_code
_entity_poly.pdbx_strand_id
1 'polypeptide(L)'
;MAGFLGAHGYDPGRTQRPLLGGALAGLLSTPPAILLLLCFGSLAVEARILDVPTAATLGGGWTVTAVAGALYARIFGRAANDSRCGWLFGMAFGFIVWAGGAVLILPLASGGRTPAGHAALGLFLSLVVWGAALGILLPYVHRLLRKSIASEAREPSSGPSARLPHARTANLKDTGEPTR
;
A
#
# COMPACT_ATOMS: atom_id res chain seq x y z
N MET A 1 -0.65 -20.59 10.77
CA MET A 1 -1.83 -20.70 9.87
C MET A 1 -1.52 -20.50 8.38
N ALA A 2 -0.47 -19.76 7.99
CA ALA A 2 -0.09 -19.57 6.58
C ALA A 2 0.31 -20.87 5.84
N GLY A 3 0.93 -21.83 6.54
CA GLY A 3 1.35 -23.10 5.94
C GLY A 3 0.20 -24.00 5.46
N PHE A 4 -0.96 -23.94 6.11
CA PHE A 4 -2.13 -24.73 5.68
C PHE A 4 -2.76 -24.15 4.41
N LEU A 5 -2.77 -22.81 4.28
CA LEU A 5 -3.29 -22.11 3.12
C LEU A 5 -2.38 -22.27 1.89
N GLY A 6 -1.05 -22.25 2.07
CA GLY A 6 -0.09 -22.50 0.99
C GLY A 6 -0.15 -23.93 0.44
N ALA A 7 -0.38 -24.93 1.29
CA ALA A 7 -0.53 -26.34 0.87
C ALA A 7 -1.81 -26.61 0.06
N HIS A 8 -2.82 -25.73 0.16
CA HIS A 8 -4.07 -25.79 -0.61
C HIS A 8 -4.04 -24.91 -1.88
N GLY A 9 -2.86 -24.46 -2.32
CA GLY A 9 -2.71 -23.67 -3.54
C GLY A 9 -3.19 -22.22 -3.39
N TYR A 10 -3.31 -21.69 -2.16
CA TYR A 10 -3.59 -20.29 -1.93
C TYR A 10 -2.33 -19.46 -2.20
N ASP A 11 -2.05 -19.22 -3.47
CA ASP A 11 -1.19 -18.13 -3.91
C ASP A 11 -2.02 -16.85 -3.76
N PRO A 12 -1.69 -15.92 -2.83
CA PRO A 12 -2.41 -14.65 -2.74
C PRO A 12 -2.29 -13.99 -4.10
N GLY A 13 -3.42 -13.96 -4.82
CA GLY A 13 -3.44 -13.69 -6.25
C GLY A 13 -2.73 -12.39 -6.59
N ARG A 14 -2.27 -12.26 -7.84
CA ARG A 14 -1.65 -11.05 -8.40
C ARG A 14 -2.40 -9.74 -8.06
N THR A 15 -3.68 -9.82 -7.70
CA THR A 15 -4.57 -8.72 -7.30
C THR A 15 -4.61 -8.39 -5.80
N GLN A 16 -4.30 -9.32 -4.87
CA GLN A 16 -4.33 -9.06 -3.41
C GLN A 16 -3.05 -8.36 -2.90
N ARG A 17 -1.91 -8.66 -3.52
CA ARG A 17 -0.59 -8.10 -3.18
C ARG A 17 -0.50 -6.56 -3.29
N PRO A 18 -1.04 -5.91 -4.34
CA PRO A 18 -1.01 -4.43 -4.43
C PRO A 18 -1.98 -3.74 -3.46
N LEU A 19 -3.09 -4.39 -3.08
CA LEU A 19 -4.10 -3.78 -2.21
C LEU A 19 -3.59 -3.56 -0.78
N LEU A 20 -2.95 -4.57 -0.19
CA LEU A 20 -2.40 -4.46 1.17
C LEU A 20 -1.26 -3.44 1.23
N GLY A 21 -0.37 -3.45 0.23
CA GLY A 21 0.70 -2.46 0.12
C GLY A 21 0.17 -1.03 -0.02
N GLY A 22 -0.91 -0.85 -0.79
CA GLY A 22 -1.61 0.42 -0.92
C GLY A 22 -2.28 0.88 0.38
N ALA A 23 -2.97 -0.03 1.08
CA ALA A 23 -3.61 0.29 2.35
C ALA A 23 -2.59 0.73 3.41
N LEU A 24 -1.48 -0.02 3.54
CA LEU A 24 -0.40 0.31 4.47
C LEU A 24 0.29 1.62 4.10
N ALA A 25 0.57 1.85 2.82
CA ALA A 25 1.14 3.12 2.36
C ALA A 25 0.18 4.29 2.63
N GLY A 26 -1.14 4.08 2.44
CA GLY A 26 -2.19 5.05 2.77
C GLY A 26 -2.16 5.45 4.25
N LEU A 27 -2.15 4.45 5.14
CA LEU A 27 -2.06 4.63 6.60
C LEU A 27 -0.76 5.34 7.01
N LEU A 28 0.39 4.88 6.51
CA LEU A 28 1.70 5.46 6.86
C LEU A 28 1.88 6.89 6.34
N SER A 29 1.08 7.30 5.34
CA SER A 29 1.07 8.66 4.80
C SER A 29 0.12 9.60 5.55
N THR A 30 -0.70 9.09 6.45
CA THR A 30 -1.70 9.85 7.22
C THR A 30 -1.10 10.82 8.26
N PRO A 31 0.01 10.52 8.97
CA PRO A 31 0.59 11.43 9.97
C PRO A 31 0.89 12.86 9.48
N PRO A 32 1.57 13.09 8.33
CA PRO A 32 1.81 14.46 7.86
C PRO A 32 0.51 15.21 7.50
N ALA A 33 -0.51 14.48 7.03
CA ALA A 33 -1.82 15.06 6.74
C ALA A 33 -2.55 15.49 8.01
N ILE A 34 -2.53 14.65 9.05
CA ILE A 34 -3.12 14.96 10.36
C ILE A 34 -2.43 16.19 10.97
N LEU A 35 -1.10 16.29 10.88
CA LEU A 35 -0.37 17.43 11.39
C LEU A 35 -0.88 18.74 10.77
N LEU A 36 -1.09 18.77 9.45
CA LEU A 36 -1.67 19.93 8.77
C LEU A 36 -3.11 20.19 9.22
N LEU A 37 -3.94 19.16 9.32
CA LEU A 37 -5.32 19.32 9.80
C LEU A 37 -5.38 19.91 11.23
N LEU A 38 -4.41 19.58 12.08
CA LEU A 38 -4.28 20.15 13.43
C LEU A 38 -3.79 21.61 13.38
N CYS A 39 -2.74 21.92 12.60
CA CYS A 39 -2.20 23.27 12.48
C CYS A 39 -3.24 24.29 11.97
N PHE A 40 -4.13 23.86 11.06
CA PHE A 40 -5.17 24.72 10.48
C PHE A 40 -6.52 24.62 11.22
N GLY A 41 -6.63 23.77 12.24
CA GLY A 41 -7.88 23.51 12.95
C GLY A 41 -8.97 22.84 12.08
N SER A 42 -8.61 22.37 10.89
CA SER A 42 -9.52 21.75 9.92
C SER A 42 -10.22 20.52 10.48
N LEU A 43 -9.53 19.70 11.28
CA LEU A 43 -10.12 18.49 11.87
C LEU A 43 -11.32 18.81 12.78
N ALA A 44 -11.20 19.86 13.60
CA ALA A 44 -12.27 20.30 14.47
C ALA A 44 -13.44 20.94 13.69
N VAL A 45 -13.16 21.53 12.54
CA VAL A 45 -14.20 22.07 11.64
C VAL A 45 -14.95 20.94 10.96
N GLU A 46 -14.27 19.93 10.42
CA GLU A 46 -14.92 18.75 9.83
C GLU A 46 -15.78 17.99 10.83
N ALA A 47 -15.27 17.77 12.05
CA ALA A 47 -16.02 17.11 13.12
C ALA A 47 -17.34 17.85 13.43
N ARG A 48 -17.31 19.19 13.47
CA ARG A 48 -18.49 20.03 13.69
C ARG A 48 -19.44 20.04 12.50
N ILE A 49 -18.92 20.01 11.27
CA ILE A 49 -19.74 19.96 10.05
C ILE A 49 -20.52 18.64 9.98
N LEU A 50 -19.87 17.54 10.36
CA LEU A 50 -20.44 16.19 10.33
C LEU A 50 -21.21 15.83 11.61
N ASP A 51 -21.24 16.72 12.61
CA ASP A 51 -21.87 16.50 13.91
C ASP A 51 -21.40 15.21 14.62
N VAL A 52 -20.09 14.95 14.57
CA VAL A 52 -19.43 13.78 15.17
C VAL A 52 -18.26 14.19 16.05
N PRO A 53 -17.87 13.37 17.05
CA PRO A 53 -16.71 13.68 17.87
C PRO A 53 -15.41 13.63 17.05
N THR A 54 -14.46 14.50 17.38
CA THR A 54 -13.16 14.61 16.69
C THR A 54 -12.41 13.28 16.63
N ALA A 55 -12.53 12.43 17.66
CA ALA A 55 -11.95 11.09 17.67
C ALA A 55 -12.55 10.18 16.59
N ALA A 56 -13.87 10.27 16.34
CA ALA A 56 -14.52 9.53 15.27
C ALA A 56 -14.14 10.06 13.89
N THR A 57 -14.00 11.39 13.72
CA THR A 57 -13.48 11.99 12.48
C THR A 57 -12.06 11.51 12.20
N LEU A 58 -11.21 11.45 13.22
CA LEU A 58 -9.84 10.96 13.10
C LEU A 58 -9.83 9.47 12.69
N GLY A 59 -10.55 8.60 13.40
CA GLY A 59 -10.64 7.17 13.09
C GLY A 59 -11.25 6.90 11.71
N GLY A 60 -12.28 7.67 11.33
CA GLY A 60 -12.86 7.66 9.99
C GLY A 60 -11.84 8.06 8.92
N GLY A 61 -11.07 9.13 9.16
CA GLY A 61 -10.00 9.58 8.27
C GLY A 61 -8.91 8.52 8.04
N TRP A 62 -8.47 7.82 9.09
CA TRP A 62 -7.55 6.68 8.95
C TRP A 62 -8.13 5.56 8.09
N THR A 63 -9.42 5.27 8.24
CA THR A 63 -10.11 4.23 7.45
C THR A 63 -10.23 4.65 5.98
N VAL A 64 -10.65 5.88 5.73
CA VAL A 64 -10.79 6.45 4.37
C VAL A 64 -9.44 6.49 3.66
N THR A 65 -8.37 6.94 4.33
CA THR A 65 -7.01 6.98 3.75
C THR A 65 -6.46 5.59 3.46
N ALA A 66 -6.76 4.57 4.28
CA ALA A 66 -6.40 3.19 3.98
C ALA A 66 -7.11 2.67 2.71
N VAL A 67 -8.42 2.90 2.60
CA VAL A 67 -9.22 2.48 1.43
C VAL A 67 -8.75 3.22 0.17
N ALA A 68 -8.53 4.53 0.27
CA ALA A 68 -8.04 5.34 -0.84
C ALA A 68 -6.62 4.93 -1.27
N GLY A 69 -5.74 4.59 -0.33
CA GLY A 69 -4.41 4.04 -0.63
C GLY A 69 -4.47 2.68 -1.33
N ALA A 70 -5.37 1.80 -0.90
CA ALA A 70 -5.62 0.52 -1.58
C ALA A 70 -6.13 0.73 -3.01
N LEU A 71 -7.07 1.65 -3.20
CA LEU A 71 -7.60 2.02 -4.52
C LEU A 71 -6.51 2.60 -5.41
N TYR A 72 -5.68 3.49 -4.88
CA TYR A 72 -4.54 4.08 -5.58
C TYR A 72 -3.58 2.99 -6.10
N ALA A 73 -3.18 2.05 -5.24
CA ALA A 73 -2.31 0.95 -5.65
C ALA A 73 -2.98 0.00 -6.65
N ARG A 74 -4.29 -0.19 -6.55
CA ARG A 74 -5.07 -1.06 -7.45
C ARG A 74 -5.19 -0.50 -8.86
N ILE A 75 -5.43 0.80 -8.98
CA ILE A 75 -5.61 1.49 -10.27
C ILE A 75 -4.26 1.82 -10.88
N PHE A 76 -3.34 2.34 -10.08
CA PHE A 76 -2.11 2.96 -10.55
C PHE A 76 -0.85 2.18 -10.24
N GLY A 77 -0.93 0.94 -9.74
CA GLY A 77 0.21 0.16 -9.25
C GLY A 77 1.42 0.09 -10.20
N ARG A 78 1.26 0.18 -11.52
CA ARG A 78 2.39 0.27 -12.47
C ARG A 78 2.98 1.68 -12.57
N ALA A 79 2.14 2.71 -12.63
CA ALA A 79 2.56 4.11 -12.75
C ALA A 79 3.11 4.66 -11.41
N ALA A 80 2.51 4.26 -10.30
CA ALA A 80 2.87 4.66 -8.95
C ALA A 80 4.13 3.99 -8.40
N ASN A 81 4.66 2.97 -9.09
CA ASN A 81 5.90 2.28 -8.71
C ASN A 81 7.16 2.93 -9.34
N ASP A 82 7.02 4.03 -10.09
CA ASP A 82 8.15 4.85 -10.52
C ASP A 82 8.57 5.83 -9.40
N SER A 83 9.77 5.62 -8.89
CA SER A 83 10.36 6.43 -7.81
C SER A 83 10.56 7.91 -8.16
N ARG A 84 10.65 8.28 -9.44
CA ARG A 84 10.97 9.66 -9.85
C ARG A 84 9.73 10.55 -9.92
N CYS A 85 8.60 9.98 -10.32
CA CYS A 85 7.35 10.72 -10.57
C CYS A 85 6.18 10.28 -9.67
N GLY A 86 6.35 9.24 -8.85
CA GLY A 86 5.31 8.71 -7.98
C GLY A 86 4.71 9.75 -7.03
N TRP A 87 5.53 10.69 -6.53
CA TRP A 87 5.08 11.77 -5.66
C TRP A 87 4.14 12.77 -6.36
N LEU A 88 4.40 13.12 -7.63
CA LEU A 88 3.56 14.01 -8.42
C LEU A 88 2.23 13.32 -8.76
N PHE A 89 2.29 12.05 -9.11
CA PHE A 89 1.11 11.24 -9.36
C PHE A 89 0.25 11.09 -8.08
N GLY A 90 0.92 10.91 -6.94
CA GLY A 90 0.30 10.90 -5.61
C GLY A 90 -0.38 12.23 -5.27
N MET A 91 0.27 13.38 -5.52
CA MET A 91 -0.36 14.70 -5.33
C MET A 91 -1.61 14.88 -6.18
N ALA A 92 -1.56 14.49 -7.46
CA ALA A 92 -2.72 14.54 -8.34
C ALA A 92 -3.87 13.67 -7.82
N PHE A 93 -3.56 12.48 -7.30
CA PHE A 93 -4.55 11.64 -6.65
C PHE A 93 -5.12 12.27 -5.37
N GLY A 94 -4.27 12.85 -4.52
CA GLY A 94 -4.68 13.59 -3.32
C GLY A 94 -5.61 14.76 -3.66
N PHE A 95 -5.32 15.49 -4.74
CA PHE A 95 -6.19 16.52 -5.28
C PHE A 95 -7.56 15.97 -5.71
N ILE A 96 -7.60 14.83 -6.40
CA ILE A 96 -8.87 14.18 -6.80
C ILE A 96 -9.67 13.75 -5.56
N VAL A 97 -9.01 13.20 -4.54
CA VAL A 97 -9.67 12.82 -3.27
C VAL A 97 -10.21 14.07 -2.55
N TRP A 98 -9.51 15.20 -2.59
CA TRP A 98 -10.03 16.47 -2.08
C TRP A 98 -11.25 16.94 -2.88
N ALA A 99 -11.16 16.99 -4.21
CA ALA A 99 -12.27 17.44 -5.05
C ALA A 99 -13.50 16.53 -4.90
N GLY A 100 -13.31 15.21 -4.89
CA GLY A 100 -14.39 14.26 -4.71
C GLY A 100 -14.94 14.24 -3.27
N GLY A 101 -14.05 14.16 -2.28
CA GLY A 101 -14.42 14.03 -0.87
C GLY A 101 -14.88 15.34 -0.27
N ALA A 102 -13.99 16.33 -0.20
CA ALA A 102 -14.22 17.58 0.53
C ALA A 102 -15.16 18.54 -0.21
N VAL A 103 -15.09 18.59 -1.55
CA VAL A 103 -15.88 19.55 -2.35
C VAL A 103 -17.24 18.99 -2.77
N LEU A 104 -17.34 17.70 -3.05
CA LEU A 104 -18.61 17.08 -3.50
C LEU A 104 -19.32 16.30 -2.38
N ILE A 105 -18.66 15.30 -1.77
CA ILE A 105 -19.30 14.38 -0.83
C ILE A 105 -19.62 15.05 0.51
N LEU A 106 -18.67 15.81 1.07
CA LEU A 106 -18.81 16.44 2.39
C LEU A 106 -20.00 17.41 2.48
N PRO A 107 -20.22 18.36 1.55
CA PRO A 107 -21.43 19.17 1.55
C PRO A 107 -22.69 18.34 1.38
N LEU A 108 -22.68 17.31 0.53
CA LEU A 108 -23.86 16.45 0.36
C LEU A 108 -24.21 15.71 1.66
N ALA A 109 -23.21 15.19 2.36
CA ALA A 109 -23.38 14.46 3.61
C ALA A 109 -23.75 15.35 4.80
N SER A 110 -23.45 16.64 4.75
CA SER A 110 -23.64 17.59 5.87
C SER A 110 -24.79 18.59 5.65
N GLY A 111 -25.64 18.37 4.64
CA GLY A 111 -26.75 19.28 4.35
C GLY A 111 -26.32 20.63 3.77
N GLY A 112 -25.22 20.66 3.02
CA GLY A 112 -24.70 21.83 2.31
C GLY A 112 -23.60 22.61 3.03
N ARG A 113 -23.09 22.10 4.16
CA ARG A 113 -22.03 22.77 4.93
C ARG A 113 -20.66 22.41 4.38
N THR A 114 -19.78 23.41 4.25
CA THR A 114 -18.41 23.19 3.80
C THR A 114 -17.40 23.93 4.67
N PRO A 115 -16.20 23.37 4.85
CA PRO A 115 -15.09 24.10 5.44
C PRO A 115 -14.80 25.35 4.60
N ALA A 116 -14.61 26.50 5.25
CA ALA A 116 -14.29 27.76 4.61
C ALA A 116 -13.02 28.40 5.20
N GLY A 117 -12.40 29.31 4.45
CA GLY A 117 -11.21 30.05 4.88
C GLY A 117 -10.01 29.13 5.19
N HIS A 118 -9.34 29.38 6.31
CA HIS A 118 -8.15 28.64 6.72
C HIS A 118 -8.39 27.13 6.88
N ALA A 119 -9.58 26.74 7.34
CA ALA A 119 -9.91 25.33 7.50
C ALA A 119 -10.01 24.60 6.15
N ALA A 120 -10.53 25.26 5.12
CA ALA A 120 -10.59 24.72 3.76
C ALA A 120 -9.19 24.54 3.17
N LEU A 121 -8.31 25.52 3.38
CA LEU A 121 -6.92 25.46 2.94
C LEU A 121 -6.18 24.30 3.64
N GLY A 122 -6.38 24.13 4.94
CA GLY A 122 -5.77 23.03 5.69
C GLY A 122 -6.24 21.65 5.21
N LEU A 123 -7.52 21.52 4.86
CA LEU A 123 -8.07 20.28 4.30
C LEU A 123 -7.54 20.00 2.89
N PHE A 124 -7.39 21.02 2.05
CA PHE A 124 -6.77 20.89 0.74
C PHE A 124 -5.31 20.45 0.84
N LEU A 125 -4.51 21.18 1.62
CA LEU A 125 -3.08 20.90 1.77
C LEU A 125 -2.84 19.54 2.41
N SER A 126 -3.66 19.14 3.39
CA SER A 126 -3.52 17.83 4.03
C SER A 126 -3.69 16.68 3.04
N LEU A 127 -4.66 16.76 2.13
CA LEU A 127 -4.92 15.72 1.13
C LEU A 127 -3.88 15.71 0.01
N VAL A 128 -3.38 16.88 -0.41
CA VAL A 128 -2.27 16.96 -1.37
C VAL A 128 -0.97 16.39 -0.79
N VAL A 129 -0.63 16.76 0.46
CA VAL A 129 0.55 16.25 1.16
C VAL A 129 0.42 14.77 1.47
N TRP A 130 -0.76 14.31 1.87
CA TRP A 130 -1.06 12.88 2.01
C TRP A 130 -0.81 12.14 0.70
N GLY A 131 -1.33 12.66 -0.42
CA GLY A 131 -1.12 12.09 -1.75
C GLY A 131 0.36 12.03 -2.13
N ALA A 132 1.11 13.12 -1.90
CA ALA A 132 2.55 13.17 -2.13
C ALA A 132 3.29 12.07 -1.33
N ALA A 133 2.99 11.99 -0.03
CA ALA A 133 3.56 11.00 0.87
C ALA A 133 3.22 9.58 0.41
N LEU A 134 1.97 9.31 0.02
CA LEU A 134 1.53 8.02 -0.53
C LEU A 134 2.35 7.63 -1.76
N GLY A 135 2.53 8.56 -2.68
CA GLY A 135 3.34 8.37 -3.88
C GLY A 135 4.81 8.07 -3.61
N ILE A 136 5.37 8.67 -2.54
CA ILE A 136 6.73 8.39 -2.09
C ILE A 136 6.81 7.03 -1.40
N LEU A 137 5.89 6.71 -0.49
CA LEU A 137 5.96 5.52 0.37
C LEU A 137 5.61 4.22 -0.37
N LEU A 138 4.69 4.26 -1.33
CA LEU A 138 4.20 3.06 -2.02
C LEU A 138 5.31 2.14 -2.56
N PRO A 139 6.32 2.61 -3.31
CA PRO A 139 7.39 1.74 -3.81
C PRO A 139 8.20 1.07 -2.69
N TYR A 140 8.39 1.75 -1.55
CA TYR A 140 9.11 1.19 -0.39
C TYR A 140 8.30 0.11 0.30
N VAL A 141 7.04 0.39 0.61
CA VAL A 141 6.11 -0.57 1.24
C VAL A 141 5.98 -1.81 0.34
N HIS A 142 5.77 -1.62 -0.96
CA HIS A 142 5.67 -2.72 -1.92
C HIS A 142 6.98 -3.53 -2.05
N ARG A 143 8.15 -2.90 -1.87
CA ARG A 143 9.44 -3.61 -1.81
C ARG A 143 9.60 -4.43 -0.53
N LEU A 144 9.17 -3.91 0.61
CA LEU A 144 9.25 -4.61 1.91
C LEU A 144 8.34 -5.84 1.93
N LEU A 145 7.07 -5.70 1.50
CA LEU A 145 6.15 -6.85 1.43
C LEU A 145 6.66 -7.95 0.48
N ARG A 146 7.30 -7.58 -0.64
CA ARG A 146 7.93 -8.59 -1.52
C ARG A 146 9.07 -9.34 -0.85
N LYS A 147 9.87 -8.66 -0.02
CA LYS A 147 11.01 -9.26 0.68
C LYS A 147 10.57 -10.19 1.82
N SER A 148 9.59 -9.78 2.64
CA SER A 148 9.11 -10.60 3.77
C SER A 148 8.50 -11.92 3.32
N ILE A 149 7.70 -11.89 2.25
CA ILE A 149 7.09 -13.10 1.68
C ILE A 149 8.16 -13.98 1.03
N ALA A 150 9.14 -13.40 0.34
CA ALA A 150 10.23 -14.16 -0.26
C ALA A 150 11.16 -14.79 0.78
N SER A 151 11.35 -14.17 1.95
CA SER A 151 12.10 -14.76 3.06
C SER A 151 11.32 -15.87 3.76
N GLU A 152 10.01 -15.69 3.98
CA GLU A 152 9.14 -16.74 4.53
C GLU A 152 9.03 -17.95 3.59
N ALA A 153 9.02 -17.73 2.27
CA ALA A 153 9.07 -18.81 1.29
C ALA A 153 10.46 -19.49 1.18
N ARG A 154 11.53 -18.85 1.68
CA ARG A 154 12.91 -19.37 1.66
C ARG A 154 13.36 -19.98 2.98
N GLU A 155 12.65 -19.76 4.08
CA GLU A 155 12.87 -20.56 5.29
C GLU A 155 12.47 -22.00 4.98
N PRO A 156 13.45 -22.93 4.91
CA PRO A 156 13.13 -24.31 4.65
C PRO A 156 12.41 -24.83 5.89
N SER A 157 11.14 -25.18 5.72
CA SER A 157 10.55 -26.20 6.57
C SER A 157 11.56 -27.35 6.59
N SER A 158 11.95 -27.77 7.79
CA SER A 158 12.76 -28.95 8.00
C SER A 158 11.94 -30.16 7.54
N GLY A 159 11.90 -30.39 6.23
CA GLY A 159 11.45 -31.62 5.61
C GLY A 159 12.54 -32.69 5.78
N PRO A 160 12.19 -33.97 5.95
CA PRO A 160 13.16 -35.03 6.17
C PRO A 160 14.16 -35.06 5.02
N SER A 161 15.45 -35.09 5.36
CA SER A 161 16.54 -35.23 4.39
C SER A 161 16.32 -36.42 3.46
N ALA A 162 15.88 -36.16 2.22
CA ALA A 162 16.20 -37.03 1.11
C ALA A 162 17.66 -36.77 0.74
N ARG A 163 18.57 -37.39 1.51
CA ARG A 163 19.95 -37.64 1.05
C ARG A 163 19.84 -38.39 -0.27
N LEU A 164 20.12 -37.74 -1.38
CA LEU A 164 20.43 -38.46 -2.61
C LEU A 164 21.74 -39.24 -2.36
N PRO A 165 21.75 -40.57 -2.50
CA PRO A 165 22.99 -41.31 -2.43
C PRO A 165 23.87 -40.87 -3.59
N HIS A 166 25.11 -40.47 -3.29
CA HIS A 166 26.16 -40.37 -4.29
C HIS A 166 26.30 -41.73 -4.98
N ALA A 167 25.73 -41.85 -6.18
CA ALA A 167 26.05 -42.92 -7.11
C ALA A 167 27.46 -42.67 -7.65
N ARG A 168 28.41 -43.20 -6.88
CA ARG A 168 29.70 -43.78 -7.28
C ARG A 168 30.08 -43.57 -8.75
N THR A 169 31.11 -42.76 -8.94
CA THR A 169 32.00 -42.77 -10.10
C THR A 169 32.40 -44.20 -10.46
N ALA A 170 31.81 -44.74 -11.52
CA ALA A 170 32.31 -45.93 -12.20
C ALA A 170 33.16 -45.49 -13.39
N ASN A 171 34.45 -45.63 -13.16
CA ASN A 171 35.54 -45.60 -14.11
C ASN A 171 35.24 -46.53 -15.30
N LEU A 172 35.15 -45.99 -16.51
CA LEU A 172 35.34 -46.76 -17.74
C LEU A 172 36.21 -45.93 -18.68
N LYS A 173 37.52 -45.96 -18.39
CA LYS A 173 38.54 -45.90 -19.41
C LYS A 173 38.58 -47.26 -20.13
N ASP A 174 38.99 -47.19 -21.40
CA ASP A 174 39.41 -48.29 -22.28
C ASP A 174 38.29 -49.10 -22.96
N THR A 175 38.03 -48.81 -24.23
CA THR A 175 38.62 -49.60 -25.33
C THR A 175 38.19 -49.08 -26.71
N GLY A 176 39.17 -48.75 -27.55
CA GLY A 176 39.16 -49.08 -28.99
C GLY A 176 38.45 -48.13 -29.96
N GLU A 177 39.21 -47.18 -30.50
CA GLU A 177 39.09 -46.82 -31.93
C GLU A 177 39.23 -48.07 -32.81
N PRO A 178 38.57 -48.08 -33.97
CA PRO A 178 39.26 -48.51 -35.16
C PRO A 178 39.20 -47.45 -36.27
N THR A 179 40.39 -47.07 -36.69
CA THR A 179 40.73 -46.49 -37.99
C THR A 179 40.13 -47.30 -39.16
N ARG A 180 39.28 -46.66 -39.96
CA ARG A 180 39.39 -46.43 -41.42
C ARG A 180 38.02 -46.23 -42.06
#